data_AF-A0A6L3X1S7-F1
#
_entry.id   AF-A0A6L3X1S7-F1
#
_cell.length_a   1.000
_cell.length_b   1.000
_cell.length_c   1.000
_cell.angle_alpha   90.00
_cell.angle_beta   90.00
_cell.angle_gamma   90.00
#
_symmetry.space_group_name_H-M   'P 1'
#
loop_
_entity.id
_entity.type
_entity.pdbx_description
1 polymer ?
#
loop_
_entity_poly.entity_id
_entity_poly.type
_entity_poly.pdbx_seq_one_letter_code
_entity_poly.pdbx_strand_id
1 'polypeptide(L)'
;HDLGFLYTLSCVAAWRLTGSREARGFSLLAAEALLERFHEKAKIIQAWGDLSDPEQAGRMIIDCNMNLPLLYWATEQTGDPRFADAAKAHVMQAATYLIRDDASTFHTYYM
;
A
#
# COMPACT_ATOMS: atom_id res chain seq x y z
N HIS A 1 1.55 2.73 6.77
CA HIS A 1 1.63 2.06 5.46
C HIS A 1 2.34 0.70 5.48
N ASP A 2 3.11 0.34 6.51
CA ASP A 2 3.95 -0.88 6.54
C ASP A 2 3.21 -2.22 6.69
N LEU A 3 1.90 -2.26 6.46
CA LEU A 3 1.10 -3.47 6.59
C LEU A 3 1.49 -4.52 5.54
N GLY A 4 1.96 -4.10 4.37
CA GLY A 4 2.48 -5.01 3.37
C GLY A 4 3.73 -5.75 3.86
N PHE A 5 4.69 -5.05 4.47
CA PHE A 5 5.86 -5.69 5.09
C PHE A 5 5.47 -6.68 6.18
N LEU A 6 4.54 -6.29 7.06
CA LEU A 6 4.14 -7.11 8.20
C LEU A 6 3.38 -8.36 7.76
N TYR A 7 2.43 -8.26 6.82
CA TYR A 7 1.47 -9.34 6.52
C TYR A 7 1.79 -10.12 5.25
N THR A 8 2.49 -9.55 4.27
CA THR A 8 2.84 -10.29 3.03
C THR A 8 3.84 -11.41 3.33
N LEU A 9 4.84 -11.12 4.17
CA LEU A 9 5.89 -12.07 4.51
C LEU A 9 5.55 -13.00 5.69
N SER A 10 4.40 -12.78 6.34
CA SER A 10 3.89 -13.62 7.43
C SER A 10 2.61 -14.35 7.02
N CYS A 11 1.46 -13.68 7.09
CA CYS A 11 0.15 -14.29 6.90
C CYS A 11 -0.13 -14.70 5.45
N VAL A 12 0.24 -13.88 4.45
CA VAL A 12 0.08 -14.27 3.04
C VAL A 12 0.98 -15.46 2.72
N ALA A 13 2.22 -15.47 3.22
CA ALA A 13 3.13 -16.61 3.08
C ALA A 13 2.54 -17.88 3.72
N ALA A 14 2.01 -17.79 4.94
CA ALA A 14 1.35 -18.91 5.61
C ALA A 14 0.14 -19.44 4.83
N TRP A 15 -0.70 -18.55 4.30
CA TRP A 15 -1.81 -18.92 3.40
C TRP A 15 -1.30 -19.68 2.17
N ARG A 16 -0.29 -19.15 1.47
CA ARG A 16 0.26 -19.78 0.25
C ARG A 16 0.86 -21.15 0.50
N LEU A 17 1.55 -21.33 1.63
CA LEU A 17 2.25 -22.58 1.95
C LEU A 17 1.35 -23.66 2.55
N THR A 18 0.30 -23.27 3.28
CA THR A 18 -0.49 -24.23 4.09
C THR A 18 -1.99 -24.21 3.79
N GLY A 19 -2.49 -23.21 3.06
CA GLY A 19 -3.92 -23.00 2.90
C GLY A 19 -4.63 -22.51 4.18
N SER A 20 -3.90 -21.95 5.15
CA SER A 20 -4.48 -21.43 6.40
C SER A 20 -5.49 -20.30 6.14
N ARG A 21 -6.78 -20.60 6.33
CA ARG A 21 -7.88 -19.63 6.12
C ARG A 21 -7.85 -18.46 7.10
N GLU A 22 -7.36 -18.69 8.32
CA GLU A 22 -7.15 -17.63 9.31
C GLU A 22 -6.08 -16.65 8.83
N ALA A 23 -4.94 -17.16 8.35
CA ALA A 23 -3.88 -16.32 7.80
C ALA A 23 -4.35 -15.52 6.57
N ARG A 24 -5.17 -16.14 5.71
CA ARG A 24 -5.84 -15.42 4.61
C ARG A 24 -6.74 -14.29 5.15
N GLY A 25 -7.56 -14.58 6.16
CA GLY A 25 -8.44 -13.60 6.80
C GLY A 25 -7.69 -12.40 7.36
N PHE A 26 -6.63 -12.64 8.15
CA PHE A 26 -5.80 -11.57 8.70
C PHE A 26 -5.11 -10.72 7.62
N SER A 27 -4.65 -11.36 6.54
CA SER A 27 -4.03 -10.65 5.43
C SER A 27 -5.02 -9.74 4.69
N LEU A 28 -6.28 -10.16 4.54
CA LEU A 28 -7.33 -9.33 3.94
C LEU A 28 -7.72 -8.15 4.84
N LEU A 29 -7.81 -8.35 6.15
CA LEU A 29 -8.02 -7.25 7.10
C LEU A 29 -6.87 -6.23 7.05
N ALA A 30 -5.63 -6.71 6.94
CA ALA A 30 -4.46 -5.83 6.77
C ALA A 30 -4.50 -5.07 5.44
N ALA A 31 -5.01 -5.69 4.36
CA ALA A 31 -5.19 -5.01 3.08
C ALA A 31 -6.27 -3.91 3.16
N GLU A 32 -7.39 -4.15 3.85
CA GLU A 32 -8.41 -3.11 4.09
C GLU A 32 -7.83 -1.93 4.89
N ALA A 33 -7.13 -2.21 6.00
CA ALA A 33 -6.50 -1.16 6.80
C ALA A 33 -5.39 -0.40 6.04
N LEU A 34 -4.73 -1.04 5.05
CA LEU A 34 -3.79 -0.36 4.17
C LEU A 34 -4.53 0.52 3.15
N LEU A 35 -5.64 0.02 2.58
CA LEU A 35 -6.49 0.74 1.64
C LEU A 35 -7.14 1.98 2.27
N GLU A 36 -7.53 1.93 3.54
CA GLU A 36 -8.07 3.09 4.28
C GLU A 36 -7.12 4.30 4.28
N ARG A 37 -5.81 4.07 4.09
CA ARG A 37 -4.81 5.14 4.01
C ARG A 37 -4.71 5.77 2.62
N PHE A 38 -5.50 5.29 1.64
CA PHE A 38 -5.50 5.84 0.29
C PHE A 38 -6.20 7.20 0.26
N HIS A 39 -5.47 8.22 -0.18
CA HIS A 39 -5.96 9.58 -0.28
C HIS A 39 -6.53 9.84 -1.68
N GLU A 40 -7.86 9.91 -1.81
CA GLU A 40 -8.55 9.96 -3.10
C GLU A 40 -8.16 11.13 -4.02
N LYS A 41 -7.86 12.32 -3.48
CA LYS A 41 -7.43 13.46 -4.32
C LYS A 41 -5.98 13.37 -4.78
N ALA A 42 -5.05 13.15 -3.84
CA ALA A 42 -3.62 13.03 -4.11
C ALA A 42 -3.23 11.72 -4.82
N LYS A 43 -4.11 10.71 -4.78
CA LYS A 43 -3.92 9.38 -5.37
C LYS A 43 -2.69 8.63 -4.84
N ILE A 44 -2.43 8.78 -3.53
CA ILE A 44 -1.34 8.10 -2.82
C ILE A 44 -1.87 7.36 -1.59
N ILE A 45 -1.17 6.31 -1.17
CA ILE A 45 -1.28 5.77 0.19
C ILE A 45 -0.43 6.64 1.13
N GLN A 46 -1.08 7.25 2.11
CA GLN A 46 -0.41 8.12 3.09
C GLN A 46 0.51 7.30 4.00
N ALA A 47 1.76 7.72 4.14
CA ALA A 47 2.79 6.97 4.84
C ALA A 47 2.51 6.80 6.35
N TRP A 48 2.50 7.91 7.08
CA TRP A 48 2.22 7.98 8.52
C TRP A 48 1.24 9.12 8.83
N GLY A 49 0.93 9.28 10.12
CA GLY A 49 0.08 10.35 10.62
C GLY A 49 -1.40 9.99 10.63
N ASP A 50 -2.14 10.83 11.34
CA ASP A 50 -3.60 10.81 11.37
C ASP A 50 -4.17 11.15 9.99
N LEU A 51 -5.11 10.35 9.51
CA LEU A 51 -5.76 10.57 8.22
C LEU A 51 -6.78 11.72 8.27
N SER A 52 -7.19 12.12 9.48
CA SER A 52 -8.11 13.22 9.72
C SER A 52 -7.41 14.57 9.95
N ASP A 53 -6.08 14.57 10.12
CA ASP A 53 -5.28 15.77 10.31
C ASP A 53 -4.67 16.25 8.97
N PRO A 54 -5.15 17.38 8.40
CA PRO A 54 -4.63 17.91 7.14
C PRO A 54 -3.14 18.25 7.16
N GLU A 55 -2.59 18.62 8.32
CA GLU A 55 -1.16 18.97 8.45
C GLU A 55 -0.25 17.74 8.34
N GLN A 56 -0.80 16.55 8.56
CA GLN A 56 -0.08 15.28 8.46
C GLN A 56 -0.37 14.53 7.16
N ALA A 57 -1.31 15.04 6.35
CA ALA A 57 -1.73 14.42 5.11
C ALA A 57 -0.71 14.61 3.97
N GLY A 58 -0.89 13.85 2.89
CA GLY A 58 -0.17 14.09 1.64
C GLY A 58 1.26 13.55 1.55
N ARG A 59 1.82 12.99 2.63
CA ARG A 59 3.17 12.39 2.57
C ARG A 59 3.16 10.97 2.02
N MET A 60 3.94 10.75 0.96
CA MET A 60 4.38 9.41 0.54
C MET A 60 5.87 9.19 0.79
N ILE A 61 6.26 7.92 0.95
CA ILE A 61 7.65 7.46 1.14
C ILE A 61 7.88 6.31 0.17
N ILE A 62 9.08 6.22 -0.39
CA ILE A 62 9.43 5.28 -1.47
C ILE A 62 9.22 3.80 -1.12
N ASP A 63 9.38 3.43 0.15
CA ASP A 63 9.17 2.07 0.66
C ASP A 63 7.70 1.62 0.61
N CYS A 64 6.75 2.54 0.46
CA CYS A 64 5.34 2.23 0.29
C CYS A 64 5.10 1.37 -0.97
N ASN A 65 5.96 1.49 -1.99
CA ASN A 65 5.93 0.64 -3.17
C ASN A 65 6.08 -0.86 -2.84
N MET A 66 6.81 -1.19 -1.78
CA MET A 66 6.97 -2.57 -1.29
C MET A 66 5.78 -3.08 -0.49
N ASN A 67 4.84 -2.19 -0.13
CA ASN A 67 3.62 -2.54 0.58
C ASN A 67 2.43 -2.80 -0.36
N LEU A 68 2.50 -2.30 -1.60
CA LEU A 68 1.48 -2.47 -2.63
C LEU A 68 1.18 -3.93 -3.03
N PRO A 69 2.14 -4.88 -3.03
CA PRO A 69 1.85 -6.27 -3.33
C PRO A 69 0.73 -6.88 -2.48
N LEU A 70 0.54 -6.40 -1.24
CA LEU A 70 -0.57 -6.84 -0.39
C LEU A 70 -1.94 -6.46 -0.99
N LEU A 71 -2.05 -5.27 -1.59
CA LEU A 71 -3.28 -4.79 -2.22
C LEU A 71 -3.56 -5.52 -3.54
N TYR A 72 -2.53 -5.76 -4.36
CA TYR A 72 -2.69 -6.60 -5.55
C TYR A 72 -3.14 -8.01 -5.18
N TRP A 73 -2.52 -8.61 -4.17
CA TRP A 73 -2.93 -9.92 -3.67
C TRP A 73 -4.38 -9.92 -3.16
N ALA A 74 -4.81 -8.87 -2.45
CA ALA A 74 -6.21 -8.77 -2.00
C ALA A 74 -7.19 -8.77 -3.18
N THR A 75 -6.88 -8.06 -4.27
CA THR A 75 -7.68 -8.11 -5.52
C THR A 75 -7.77 -9.52 -6.08
N GLU A 76 -6.65 -10.24 -6.15
CA GLU A 76 -6.62 -11.63 -6.62
C GLU A 76 -7.49 -12.56 -5.75
N GLN A 77 -7.57 -12.29 -4.44
CA GLN A 77 -8.31 -13.12 -3.50
C GLN A 77 -9.81 -12.86 -3.45
N THR A 78 -10.25 -11.64 -3.77
CA THR A 78 -11.64 -11.20 -3.58
C THR A 78 -12.33 -10.85 -4.89
N GLY A 79 -11.58 -10.53 -5.94
CA GLY A 79 -12.10 -9.93 -7.16
C GLY A 79 -12.43 -8.44 -7.05
N ASP A 80 -12.20 -7.80 -5.90
CA ASP A 80 -12.47 -6.37 -5.71
C ASP A 80 -11.34 -5.52 -6.31
N PRO A 81 -11.62 -4.75 -7.39
CA PRO A 81 -10.58 -3.99 -8.10
C PRO A 81 -10.05 -2.80 -7.30
N ARG A 82 -10.75 -2.32 -6.25
CA ARG A 82 -10.36 -1.12 -5.50
C ARG A 82 -8.94 -1.20 -4.96
N PHE A 83 -8.51 -2.39 -4.51
CA PHE A 83 -7.17 -2.58 -3.98
C PHE A 83 -6.09 -2.40 -5.07
N ALA A 84 -6.23 -3.06 -6.22
CA ALA A 84 -5.29 -2.93 -7.33
C ALA A 84 -5.30 -1.53 -7.93
N ASP A 85 -6.46 -0.89 -8.01
CA ASP A 85 -6.59 0.47 -8.53
C ASP A 85 -5.88 1.49 -7.63
N ALA A 86 -6.04 1.39 -6.31
CA ALA A 86 -5.32 2.23 -5.34
C ALA A 86 -3.81 2.00 -5.40
N ALA A 87 -3.37 0.74 -5.49
CA ALA A 87 -1.96 0.40 -5.63
C ALA A 87 -1.35 0.96 -6.92
N LYS A 88 -2.05 0.82 -8.04
CA LYS A 88 -1.63 1.36 -9.33
C LYS A 88 -1.56 2.89 -9.30
N ALA A 89 -2.58 3.54 -8.72
CA ALA A 89 -2.59 4.99 -8.58
C ALA A 89 -1.37 5.50 -7.79
N HIS A 90 -1.07 4.87 -6.65
CA HIS A 90 0.08 5.24 -5.83
C HIS A 90 1.41 5.05 -6.57
N VAL A 91 1.64 3.90 -7.22
CA VAL A 91 2.93 3.65 -7.88
C VAL A 91 3.17 4.61 -9.05
N MET A 92 2.11 5.05 -9.74
CA MET A 92 2.22 6.08 -10.79
C MET A 92 2.64 7.44 -10.22
N GLN A 93 2.11 7.84 -9.06
CA GLN A 93 2.53 9.05 -8.37
C GLN A 93 3.98 8.92 -7.87
N ALA A 94 4.34 7.78 -7.28
CA ALA A 94 5.71 7.51 -6.84
C ALA A 94 6.70 7.60 -8.02
N ALA A 95 6.37 6.99 -9.17
CA ALA A 95 7.19 7.07 -10.37
C ALA A 95 7.35 8.50 -10.90
N THR A 96 6.31 9.32 -10.77
CA THR A 96 6.30 10.72 -11.24
C THR A 96 7.10 11.65 -10.34
N TYR A 97 7.00 11.49 -9.01
CA TYR A 97 7.50 12.50 -8.07
C TYR A 97 8.67 12.04 -7.18
N LEU A 98 8.84 10.73 -6.95
CA LEU A 98 9.96 10.23 -6.15
C LEU A 98 11.20 9.93 -6.98
N ILE A 99 11.06 9.70 -8.28
CA ILE A 99 12.19 9.46 -9.20
C ILE A 99 12.67 10.79 -9.76
N ARG A 100 13.97 11.05 -9.67
CA ARG A 100 14.61 12.25 -10.24
C ARG A 100 15.04 12.01 -11.68
N ASP A 101 15.32 13.09 -12.40
CA ASP A 101 15.78 13.04 -13.79
C ASP A 101 17.06 12.22 -13.99
N ASP A 102 17.90 12.10 -12.97
CA ASP A 102 19.14 11.30 -12.95
C ASP A 102 18.93 9.85 -12.48
N ALA A 103 17.68 9.40 -12.37
CA ALA A 103 17.26 8.10 -11.84
C ALA A 103 17.59 7.83 -10.36
N SER A 104 18.07 8.82 -9.61
CA SER A 104 18.10 8.74 -8.14
C SER A 104 16.69 8.91 -7.55
N THR A 105 16.52 8.63 -6.25
CA THR A 105 15.20 8.71 -5.60
C THR A 105 15.17 9.67 -4.42
N PHE A 106 14.07 10.42 -4.26
CA PHE A 106 13.73 11.02 -2.98
C PHE A 106 13.35 9.93 -1.98
N HIS A 107 13.63 10.17 -0.69
CA HIS A 107 13.14 9.30 0.37
C HIS A 107 11.62 9.50 0.56
N THR A 108 11.17 10.75 0.55
CA THR A 108 9.79 11.15 0.79
C THR A 108 9.37 12.31 -0.11
N TYR A 109 8.07 12.46 -0.34
CA TYR A 109 7.46 13.55 -1.10
C TYR A 109 6.10 13.92 -0.48
N TYR A 110 5.77 15.21 -0.46
CA TYR A 110 4.49 15.75 -0.01
C TYR A 110 3.68 16.24 -1.22
N MET A 111 2.46 15.75 -1.35
CA MET A 111 1.49 16.12 -2.39
C MET A 111 0.61 17.30 -1.97
#